data_AF-A0A7M7LSB8-F1
#
_entry.id   AF-A0A7M7LSB8-F1
#
_cell.length_a   1.000
_cell.length_b   1.000
_cell.length_c   1.000
_cell.angle_alpha   90.00
_cell.angle_beta   90.00
_cell.angle_gamma   90.00
#
_symmetry.space_group_name_H-M   'P 1'
#
loop_
_entity.id
_entity.type
_entity.pdbx_description
1 polymer ?
#
loop_
_entity_poly.entity_id
_entity_poly.type
_entity_poly.pdbx_seq_one_letter_code
_entity_poly.pdbx_strand_id
1 'polypeptide(L)'
;MGTVHASRKKLEEPSVISNEDCIPCEAEDRAPGNPGSFEDIHKKVKDLYPQNFEGARLIINKILSQHFNVTHTITLSSVTPSGYKFGAKYIGTKVVNPNERYPVASGDIAPNGNLTASFMHTLGCRLRYKLSAQIADGKCKASSSSLEYRSNDFTVAITLANPKFTKKQGTVVIHFLQSITSRIALGAEIACLRGSKVPGGQQTVMCMAFRHSTGLTTLSGTIGEAGLHLCYHRKASSQLEIGVELETNTRTHQSIATIVYQVNVPYADLLFRGIVNSETTVGGVFEKKLYPIPESSLIISALLNHKKQQFRVGVGLNIGQ
;
A
#
# COMPACT_ATOMS: atom_id res chain seq x y z
N MET A 1 -39.74 -48.83 -63.59
CA MET A 1 -40.10 -50.19 -63.12
C MET A 1 -39.48 -50.32 -61.72
N GLY A 2 -40.21 -50.09 -60.62
CA GLY A 2 -41.03 -51.10 -59.90
C GLY A 2 -40.12 -52.24 -59.42
N THR A 3 -39.90 -52.59 -58.13
CA THR A 3 -40.75 -52.67 -56.92
C THR A 3 -39.84 -52.93 -55.68
N VAL A 4 -39.94 -52.19 -54.56
CA VAL A 4 -40.61 -52.43 -53.23
C VAL A 4 -40.08 -53.56 -52.29
N HIS A 5 -39.93 -53.18 -50.99
CA HIS A 5 -39.86 -53.94 -49.70
C HIS A 5 -38.47 -54.25 -49.08
N ALA A 6 -38.15 -54.05 -47.79
CA ALA A 6 -38.91 -53.62 -46.60
C ALA A 6 -37.99 -53.12 -45.44
N SER A 7 -38.42 -52.03 -44.79
CA SER A 7 -38.46 -51.69 -43.35
C SER A 7 -37.47 -52.26 -42.32
N ARG A 8 -36.77 -51.36 -41.57
CA ARG A 8 -36.98 -51.24 -40.10
C ARG A 8 -36.45 -49.93 -39.48
N LYS A 9 -37.42 -49.12 -39.04
CA LYS A 9 -37.46 -48.19 -37.88
C LYS A 9 -36.37 -47.11 -37.72
N LYS A 10 -36.70 -45.91 -38.21
CA LYS A 10 -36.35 -44.61 -37.62
C LYS A 10 -37.62 -44.11 -36.91
N LEU A 11 -37.55 -43.79 -35.62
CA LEU A 11 -38.70 -43.29 -34.84
C LEU A 11 -38.84 -41.77 -35.08
N GLU A 12 -40.04 -41.35 -35.49
CA GLU A 12 -40.60 -39.99 -35.56
C GLU A 12 -40.55 -39.29 -34.17
N GLU A 13 -40.05 -38.04 -34.07
CA GLU A 13 -40.75 -36.73 -34.08
C GLU A 13 -41.57 -36.43 -32.79
N PRO A 14 -41.78 -35.16 -32.34
CA PRO A 14 -41.98 -33.98 -33.18
C PRO A 14 -41.34 -32.65 -32.72
N SER A 15 -41.36 -31.72 -33.66
CA SER A 15 -41.11 -30.28 -33.53
C SER A 15 -42.30 -29.50 -32.96
N VAL A 16 -42.02 -28.22 -32.64
CA VAL A 16 -42.94 -27.09 -32.34
C VAL A 16 -43.33 -27.05 -30.84
N ILE A 17 -42.98 -26.03 -30.05
CA ILE A 17 -43.55 -24.67 -30.03
C ILE A 17 -42.54 -23.65 -29.48
N SER A 18 -42.59 -22.46 -30.10
CA SER A 18 -42.00 -21.18 -29.72
C SER A 18 -42.20 -20.78 -28.24
N ASN A 19 -41.10 -20.44 -27.57
CA ASN A 19 -41.11 -19.45 -26.48
C ASN A 19 -39.91 -18.52 -26.72
N GLU A 20 -40.16 -17.38 -27.37
CA GLU A 20 -39.48 -16.15 -27.00
C GLU A 20 -39.80 -15.90 -25.53
N ASP A 21 -38.77 -15.92 -24.69
CA ASP A 21 -38.61 -15.16 -23.45
C ASP A 21 -37.64 -15.89 -22.53
N CYS A 22 -36.37 -15.48 -22.61
CA CYS A 22 -35.48 -15.37 -21.47
C CYS A 22 -34.28 -14.55 -21.94
N ILE A 23 -34.39 -13.22 -21.82
CA ILE A 23 -33.20 -12.38 -21.65
C ILE A 23 -32.49 -12.97 -20.43
N PRO A 24 -31.23 -13.42 -20.50
CA PRO A 24 -30.51 -13.82 -19.30
C PRO A 24 -30.27 -12.56 -18.48
N CYS A 25 -31.20 -12.25 -17.58
CA CYS A 25 -31.06 -11.16 -16.63
C CYS A 25 -30.16 -11.63 -15.49
N GLU A 26 -29.06 -10.88 -15.40
CA GLU A 26 -28.12 -10.71 -14.29
C GLU A 26 -27.39 -11.97 -13.81
N ALA A 27 -26.13 -12.06 -14.26
CA ALA A 27 -25.12 -12.89 -13.64
C ALA A 27 -25.21 -12.77 -12.11
N GLU A 28 -25.41 -13.91 -11.46
CA GLU A 28 -25.28 -14.15 -10.02
C GLU A 28 -24.42 -13.09 -9.35
N ASP A 29 -25.02 -12.42 -8.35
CA ASP A 29 -24.40 -11.51 -7.39
C ASP A 29 -22.86 -11.61 -7.40
N ARG A 30 -22.21 -10.75 -8.19
CA ARG A 30 -20.80 -10.42 -7.97
C ARG A 30 -20.77 -9.58 -6.70
N ALA A 31 -21.00 -10.26 -5.57
CA ALA A 31 -20.92 -9.69 -4.24
C ALA A 31 -19.65 -8.83 -4.21
N PRO A 32 -19.77 -7.54 -3.92
CA PRO A 32 -18.68 -6.60 -4.06
C PRO A 32 -17.62 -7.00 -3.04
N GLY A 33 -16.61 -7.76 -3.49
CA GLY A 33 -15.56 -8.28 -2.62
C GLY A 33 -14.89 -7.19 -1.80
N ASN A 34 -14.22 -7.59 -0.71
CA ASN A 34 -13.71 -6.63 0.27
C ASN A 34 -12.82 -5.56 -0.39
N PRO A 35 -13.12 -4.27 -0.19
CA PRO A 35 -12.43 -3.16 -0.86
C PRO A 35 -10.97 -2.93 -0.38
N GLY A 36 -10.56 -3.63 0.69
CA GLY A 36 -9.27 -3.48 1.35
C GLY A 36 -9.32 -2.50 2.52
N SER A 37 -8.15 -2.08 2.98
CA SER A 37 -8.03 -1.04 4.01
C SER A 37 -8.13 0.36 3.40
N PHE A 38 -8.57 1.34 4.20
CA PHE A 38 -8.55 2.74 3.79
C PHE A 38 -7.12 3.23 3.52
N GLU A 39 -6.13 2.76 4.29
CA GLU A 39 -4.71 3.06 4.06
C GLU A 39 -4.20 2.55 2.69
N ASP A 40 -4.83 1.49 2.16
CA ASP A 40 -4.44 0.86 0.90
C ASP A 40 -5.03 1.58 -0.34
N ILE A 41 -5.87 2.61 -0.17
CA ILE A 41 -6.53 3.32 -1.29
C ILE A 41 -5.50 3.92 -2.26
N HIS A 42 -4.47 4.58 -1.72
CA HIS A 42 -3.41 5.23 -2.50
C HIS A 42 -2.16 4.36 -2.65
N LYS A 43 -2.17 3.14 -2.11
CA LYS A 43 -1.00 2.27 -2.04
C LYS A 43 -0.44 1.91 -3.42
N LYS A 44 -1.30 1.68 -4.41
CA LYS A 44 -0.85 1.36 -5.78
C LYS A 44 0.02 2.45 -6.41
N VAL A 45 -0.25 3.72 -6.12
CA VAL A 45 0.58 4.83 -6.60
C VAL A 45 1.80 5.00 -5.68
N LYS A 46 1.61 4.93 -4.35
CA LYS A 46 2.70 5.02 -3.37
C LYS A 46 3.78 3.94 -3.54
N ASP A 47 3.41 2.72 -3.94
CA ASP A 47 4.35 1.62 -4.16
C ASP A 47 5.26 1.85 -5.37
N LEU A 48 4.83 2.67 -6.34
CA LEU A 48 5.63 3.08 -7.50
C LEU A 48 6.66 4.16 -7.16
N TYR A 49 6.54 4.83 -6.01
CA TYR A 49 7.49 5.87 -5.65
C TYR A 49 8.90 5.30 -5.49
N PRO A 50 9.91 5.97 -6.04
CA PRO A 50 11.29 5.65 -5.77
C PRO A 50 11.64 6.08 -4.33
N GLN A 51 12.22 5.16 -3.55
CA GLN A 51 12.71 5.46 -2.20
C GLN A 51 14.10 6.09 -2.29
N ASN A 52 14.15 7.39 -2.56
CA ASN A 52 15.41 8.10 -2.73
C ASN A 52 16.12 8.26 -1.39
N PHE A 53 17.43 8.02 -1.38
CA PHE A 53 18.28 8.23 -0.21
C PHE A 53 19.56 8.96 -0.63
N GLU A 54 20.34 9.38 0.35
CA GLU A 54 21.57 10.13 0.13
C GLU A 54 22.70 9.46 0.90
N GLY A 55 23.87 9.40 0.27
CA GLY A 55 25.07 8.78 0.85
C GLY A 55 25.13 7.27 0.64
N ALA A 56 25.86 6.57 1.51
CA ALA A 56 26.05 5.14 1.42
C ALA A 56 25.06 4.39 2.33
N ARG A 57 24.35 3.38 1.81
CA ARG A 57 23.45 2.54 2.59
C ARG A 57 23.78 1.07 2.42
N LEU A 58 24.10 0.38 3.50
CA LEU A 58 24.32 -1.08 3.48
C LEU A 58 23.21 -1.73 4.30
N ILE A 59 22.38 -2.55 3.65
CA ILE A 59 21.36 -3.36 4.33
C ILE A 59 21.77 -4.82 4.24
N ILE A 60 22.03 -5.45 5.36
CA ILE A 60 22.29 -6.89 5.45
C ILE A 60 21.08 -7.53 6.09
N ASN A 61 20.32 -8.30 5.31
CA ASN A 61 19.19 -9.05 5.82
C ASN A 61 19.55 -10.52 5.93
N LYS A 62 19.60 -11.03 7.16
CA LYS A 62 19.90 -12.41 7.48
C LYS A 62 18.64 -13.15 7.90
N ILE A 63 18.27 -14.19 7.16
CA ILE A 63 17.15 -15.08 7.47
C ILE A 63 17.69 -16.21 8.34
N LEU A 64 17.38 -16.19 9.63
CA LEU A 64 17.83 -17.23 10.57
C LEU A 64 16.87 -18.43 10.58
N SER A 65 15.58 -18.18 10.30
CA SER A 65 14.53 -19.18 10.21
C SER A 65 13.39 -18.65 9.34
N GLN A 66 12.48 -19.52 8.88
CA GLN A 66 11.27 -19.10 8.15
C GLN A 66 10.41 -18.07 8.89
N HIS A 67 10.53 -18.05 10.22
CA HIS A 67 9.78 -17.17 11.10
C HIS A 67 10.61 -15.99 11.63
N PHE A 68 11.93 -15.96 11.44
CA PHE A 68 12.79 -14.99 12.09
C PHE A 68 13.85 -14.43 11.15
N ASN A 69 13.72 -13.13 10.87
CA ASN A 69 14.60 -12.37 10.01
C ASN A 69 15.28 -11.27 10.83
N VAL A 70 16.57 -11.07 10.60
CA VAL A 70 17.37 -10.04 11.25
C VAL A 70 17.92 -9.13 10.18
N THR A 71 17.75 -7.82 10.34
CA THR A 71 18.17 -6.83 9.35
C THR A 71 19.13 -5.83 10.00
N HIS A 72 20.34 -5.72 9.46
CA HIS A 72 21.32 -4.73 9.84
C HIS A 72 21.35 -3.63 8.78
N THR A 73 20.97 -2.41 9.14
CA THR A 73 21.00 -1.26 8.23
C THR A 73 22.06 -0.27 8.68
N ILE A 74 23.12 -0.11 7.90
CA ILE A 74 24.13 0.91 8.09
C ILE A 74 23.82 2.04 7.09
N THR A 75 23.55 3.23 7.60
CA THR A 75 23.32 4.42 6.75
C THR A 75 24.41 5.44 7.06
N LEU A 76 25.18 5.83 6.04
CA LEU A 76 26.13 6.92 6.09
C LEU A 76 25.60 8.03 5.19
N SER A 77 25.28 9.17 5.78
CA SER A 77 24.75 10.33 5.07
C SER A 77 25.19 11.60 5.77
N SER A 78 25.33 12.67 5.00
CA SER A 78 25.62 14.02 5.52
C SER A 78 24.37 14.74 6.00
N VAL A 79 23.18 14.33 5.55
CA VAL A 79 21.90 14.99 5.87
C VAL A 79 21.10 14.22 6.91
N THR A 80 20.99 12.89 6.78
CA THR A 80 20.38 12.05 7.82
C THR A 80 21.46 11.57 8.79
N PRO A 81 21.17 11.48 10.10
CA PRO A 81 22.16 11.04 11.08
C PRO A 81 22.72 9.68 10.66
N SER A 82 24.02 9.65 10.42
CA SER A 82 24.74 8.42 10.13
C SER A 82 24.62 7.49 11.32
N GLY A 83 24.29 6.23 11.04
CA GLY A 83 24.00 5.31 12.11
C GLY A 83 23.77 3.90 11.63
N TYR A 84 24.03 2.99 12.57
CA TYR A 84 23.62 1.61 12.47
C TYR A 84 22.19 1.47 12.97
N LYS A 85 21.39 0.59 12.37
CA LYS A 85 20.08 0.20 12.88
C LYS A 85 20.02 -1.31 12.85
N PHE A 86 19.68 -1.89 13.99
CA PHE A 86 19.42 -3.31 14.12
C PHE A 86 17.93 -3.55 14.12
N GLY A 87 17.45 -4.31 13.16
CA GLY A 87 16.06 -4.71 13.01
C GLY A 87 15.91 -6.21 13.24
N ALA A 88 14.84 -6.61 13.91
CA ALA A 88 14.42 -7.99 14.01
C ALA A 88 12.95 -8.09 13.64
N LYS A 89 12.61 -9.07 12.81
CA LYS A 89 11.25 -9.34 12.37
C LYS A 89 10.91 -10.80 12.61
N TYR A 90 9.88 -11.02 13.40
CA TYR A 90 9.25 -12.30 13.62
C TYR A 90 7.93 -12.39 12.84
N ILE A 91 7.75 -13.49 12.11
CA ILE A 91 6.53 -13.82 11.38
C ILE A 91 6.03 -15.13 11.94
N GLY A 92 4.79 -15.15 12.45
CA GLY A 92 4.19 -16.33 13.06
C GLY A 92 3.68 -17.36 12.04
N THR A 93 3.13 -18.44 12.57
CA THR A 93 2.66 -19.61 11.81
C THR A 93 1.20 -19.51 11.38
N LYS A 94 0.39 -18.60 11.94
CA LYS A 94 -1.04 -18.51 11.62
C LYS A 94 -1.23 -17.90 10.23
N VAL A 95 -1.57 -18.75 9.27
CA VAL A 95 -1.89 -18.34 7.89
C VAL A 95 -3.36 -17.91 7.86
N VAL A 96 -3.62 -16.65 7.52
CA VAL A 96 -5.00 -16.15 7.32
C VAL A 96 -5.35 -16.13 5.84
N ASN A 97 -4.41 -15.71 5.01
CA ASN A 97 -4.47 -15.76 3.55
C ASN A 97 -3.19 -16.43 3.03
N PRO A 98 -3.19 -17.02 1.82
CA PRO A 98 -1.99 -17.66 1.25
C PRO A 98 -0.75 -16.74 1.25
N ASN A 99 -0.96 -15.41 1.23
CA ASN A 99 0.11 -14.41 1.27
C ASN A 99 0.30 -13.71 2.63
N GLU A 100 -0.52 -14.00 3.65
CA GLU A 100 -0.45 -13.29 4.94
C GLU A 100 -0.37 -14.24 6.13
N ARG A 101 0.74 -14.13 6.86
CA ARG A 101 1.02 -14.86 8.11
C ARG A 101 1.05 -13.91 9.30
N TYR A 102 0.50 -14.35 10.42
CA TYR A 102 0.42 -13.59 11.66
C TYR A 102 0.80 -14.47 12.88
N PRO A 103 1.13 -13.88 14.04
CA PRO A 103 1.46 -12.46 14.27
C PRO A 103 2.73 -12.03 13.53
N VAL A 104 2.82 -10.75 13.16
CA VAL A 104 4.06 -10.14 12.68
C VAL A 104 4.54 -9.16 13.74
N ALA A 105 5.70 -9.43 14.33
CA ALA A 105 6.37 -8.50 15.22
C ALA A 105 7.63 -7.99 14.52
N SER A 106 7.85 -6.69 14.51
CA SER A 106 9.08 -6.08 13.99
C SER A 106 9.57 -5.03 14.98
N GLY A 107 10.86 -5.00 15.23
CA GLY A 107 11.49 -4.02 16.11
C GLY A 107 12.82 -3.57 15.54
N ASP A 108 12.99 -2.27 15.39
CA ASP A 108 14.22 -1.62 14.94
C ASP A 108 14.78 -0.76 16.08
N ILE A 109 16.07 -0.92 16.39
CA ILE A 109 16.80 -0.13 17.38
C ILE A 109 17.98 0.58 16.72
N ALA A 110 18.12 1.87 17.01
CA ALA A 110 19.25 2.69 16.62
C ALA A 110 20.14 2.99 17.86
N PRO A 111 21.46 3.20 17.69
CA PRO A 111 22.43 3.36 18.78
C PRO A 111 22.20 4.64 19.59
N ASN A 112 21.45 5.61 19.05
CA ASN A 112 21.02 6.80 19.78
C ASN A 112 19.86 6.52 20.76
N GLY A 113 19.45 5.26 20.93
CA GLY A 113 18.34 4.88 21.80
C GLY A 113 16.96 5.06 21.16
N ASN A 114 16.89 5.34 19.86
CA ASN A 114 15.62 5.36 19.14
C ASN A 114 15.20 3.92 18.80
N LEU A 115 14.05 3.52 19.34
CA LEU A 115 13.43 2.21 19.13
C LEU A 115 12.08 2.39 18.44
N THR A 116 11.84 1.62 17.38
CA THR A 116 10.56 1.54 16.69
C THR A 116 10.10 0.09 16.71
N ALA A 117 8.98 -0.19 17.38
CA ALA A 117 8.37 -1.50 17.43
C ALA A 117 7.01 -1.47 16.74
N SER A 118 6.69 -2.51 15.99
CA SER A 118 5.38 -2.74 15.40
C SER A 118 4.97 -4.19 15.64
N PHE A 119 3.75 -4.39 16.09
CA PHE A 119 3.17 -5.70 16.34
C PHE A 119 1.81 -5.77 15.67
N MET A 120 1.61 -6.75 14.80
CA MET A 120 0.38 -6.92 14.05
C MET A 120 -0.14 -8.35 14.27
N HIS A 121 -1.38 -8.47 14.72
CA HIS A 121 -2.00 -9.76 14.99
C HIS A 121 -3.45 -9.77 14.52
N THR A 122 -3.92 -10.94 14.08
CA THR A 122 -5.31 -11.14 13.65
C THR A 122 -6.06 -11.95 14.70
N LEU A 123 -7.02 -11.30 15.36
CA LEU A 123 -7.95 -11.94 16.27
C LEU A 123 -9.08 -12.56 15.43
N GLY A 124 -9.14 -13.90 15.38
CA GLY A 124 -10.03 -14.62 14.48
C GLY A 124 -9.67 -14.48 13.00
N CYS A 125 -10.67 -14.44 12.12
CA CYS A 125 -10.51 -14.33 10.65
C CYS A 125 -10.74 -12.92 10.11
N ARG A 126 -11.47 -12.06 10.84
CA ARG A 126 -11.97 -10.76 10.34
C ARG A 126 -11.44 -9.54 11.08
N LEU A 127 -10.95 -9.71 12.32
CA LEU A 127 -10.45 -8.61 13.15
C LEU A 127 -8.91 -8.59 13.13
N ARG A 128 -8.32 -7.49 12.67
CA ARG A 128 -6.88 -7.24 12.69
C ARG A 128 -6.57 -6.17 13.70
N TYR A 129 -5.49 -6.37 14.42
CA TYR A 129 -5.00 -5.46 15.44
C TYR A 129 -3.54 -5.14 15.13
N LYS A 130 -3.21 -3.84 15.08
CA LYS A 130 -1.88 -3.34 14.77
C LYS A 130 -1.48 -2.33 15.85
N LEU A 131 -0.39 -2.64 16.52
CA LEU A 131 0.28 -1.78 17.48
C LEU A 131 1.56 -1.27 16.85
N SER A 132 1.85 0.02 17.02
CA SER A 132 3.15 0.57 16.69
C SER A 132 3.58 1.56 17.77
N ALA A 133 4.82 1.47 18.21
CA ALA A 133 5.38 2.31 19.26
C ALA A 133 6.76 2.81 18.83
N GLN A 134 7.00 4.10 19.01
CA GLN A 134 8.26 4.76 18.73
C GLN A 134 8.76 5.46 20.00
N ILE A 135 9.85 4.94 20.53
CA ILE A 135 10.56 5.45 21.70
C ILE A 135 11.82 6.15 21.18
N ALA A 136 12.04 7.37 21.63
CA ALA A 136 13.23 8.13 21.29
C ALA A 136 13.65 8.98 22.49
N ASP A 137 14.94 9.01 22.80
CA ASP A 137 15.52 9.72 23.94
C ASP A 137 14.86 9.33 25.28
N GLY A 138 14.58 8.05 25.49
CA GLY A 138 13.95 7.53 26.72
C GLY A 138 12.48 7.93 26.91
N LYS A 139 11.85 8.59 25.94
CA LYS A 139 10.44 8.97 25.98
C LYS A 139 9.67 8.32 24.82
N CYS A 140 8.46 7.85 25.10
CA CYS A 140 7.54 7.41 24.04
C CYS A 140 7.06 8.64 23.26
N LYS A 141 7.63 8.87 22.07
CA LYS A 141 7.28 10.02 21.21
C LYS A 141 6.01 9.75 20.44
N ALA A 142 5.85 8.52 19.94
CA ALA A 142 4.64 8.11 19.26
C ALA A 142 4.18 6.71 19.67
N SER A 143 2.89 6.53 19.86
CA SER A 143 2.26 5.22 20.07
C SER A 143 0.94 5.20 19.32
N SER A 144 0.76 4.25 18.41
CA SER A 144 -0.47 4.06 17.66
C SER A 144 -1.01 2.66 17.90
N SER A 145 -2.32 2.57 18.11
CA SER A 145 -3.07 1.33 18.21
C SER A 145 -4.20 1.39 17.20
N SER A 146 -4.24 0.44 16.29
CA SER A 146 -5.20 0.36 15.20
C SER A 146 -5.95 -0.97 15.26
N LEU A 147 -7.27 -0.90 15.16
CA LEU A 147 -8.17 -2.03 15.09
C LEU A 147 -8.93 -1.98 13.77
N GLU A 148 -8.76 -2.99 12.93
CA GLU A 148 -9.36 -3.08 11.60
C GLU A 148 -10.28 -4.29 11.54
N TYR A 149 -11.56 -4.06 11.26
CA TYR A 149 -12.56 -5.09 11.05
C TYR A 149 -12.91 -5.16 9.56
N ARG A 150 -12.64 -6.32 8.95
CA ARG A 150 -12.91 -6.61 7.55
C ARG A 150 -14.13 -7.50 7.43
N SER A 151 -15.21 -6.95 6.91
CA SER A 151 -16.40 -7.69 6.48
C SER A 151 -16.25 -8.12 5.00
N ASN A 152 -17.29 -8.70 4.43
CA ASN A 152 -17.29 -9.07 3.02
C ASN A 152 -17.35 -7.83 2.12
N ASP A 153 -18.22 -6.87 2.43
CA ASP A 153 -18.48 -5.71 1.55
C ASP A 153 -17.94 -4.39 2.10
N PHE A 154 -17.60 -4.33 3.39
CA PHE A 154 -17.10 -3.14 4.05
C PHE A 154 -15.92 -3.43 4.99
N THR A 155 -15.11 -2.40 5.23
CA THR A 155 -13.99 -2.41 6.16
C THR A 155 -14.09 -1.19 7.06
N VAL A 156 -13.97 -1.41 8.37
CA VAL A 156 -13.92 -0.36 9.39
C VAL A 156 -12.57 -0.42 10.08
N ALA A 157 -11.87 0.70 10.18
CA ALA A 157 -10.63 0.78 10.94
C ALA A 157 -10.69 1.93 11.93
N ILE A 158 -10.24 1.68 13.16
CA ILE A 158 -10.16 2.68 14.22
C ILE A 158 -8.70 2.75 14.65
N THR A 159 -8.08 3.91 14.48
CA THR A 159 -6.68 4.17 14.85
C THR A 159 -6.63 5.21 15.96
N LEU A 160 -6.10 4.82 17.11
CA LEU A 160 -5.79 5.71 18.22
C LEU A 160 -4.29 6.03 18.17
N ALA A 161 -3.94 7.28 17.86
CA ALA A 161 -2.58 7.77 17.81
C ALA A 161 -2.26 8.70 18.98
N ASN A 162 -1.10 8.48 19.60
CA ASN A 162 -0.51 9.21 20.71
C ASN A 162 -1.45 9.46 21.91
N PRO A 163 -2.13 8.43 22.44
CA PRO A 163 -2.99 8.59 23.61
C PRO A 163 -2.16 8.94 24.86
N LYS A 164 -2.41 10.13 25.42
CA LYS A 164 -1.88 10.56 26.72
C LYS A 164 -3.05 10.71 27.69
N PHE A 165 -3.40 9.61 28.36
CA PHE A 165 -4.54 9.54 29.29
C PHE A 165 -4.50 10.62 30.37
N THR A 166 -3.32 10.90 30.94
CA THR A 166 -3.13 11.92 31.99
C THR A 166 -3.49 13.33 31.55
N LYS A 167 -3.29 13.67 30.27
CA LYS A 167 -3.56 15.02 29.73
C LYS A 167 -4.82 15.08 28.87
N LYS A 168 -5.56 13.96 28.74
CA LYS A 168 -6.70 13.79 27.81
C LYS A 168 -6.37 14.25 26.38
N GLN A 169 -5.14 13.99 25.92
CA GLN A 169 -4.68 14.30 24.57
C GLN A 169 -4.59 13.01 23.75
N GLY A 170 -4.94 13.08 22.48
CA GLY A 170 -4.88 11.95 21.57
C GLY A 170 -5.53 12.28 20.25
N THR A 171 -5.17 11.53 19.23
CA THR A 171 -5.83 11.58 17.92
C THR A 171 -6.57 10.28 17.72
N VAL A 172 -7.85 10.35 17.40
CA VAL A 172 -8.67 9.19 17.03
C VAL A 172 -9.03 9.36 15.57
N VAL A 173 -8.68 8.38 14.75
CA VAL A 173 -9.03 8.33 13.34
C VAL A 173 -9.93 7.13 13.11
N ILE A 174 -11.08 7.37 12.51
CA ILE A 174 -12.04 6.34 12.14
C ILE A 174 -12.13 6.33 10.63
N HIS A 175 -11.89 5.18 10.02
CA HIS A 175 -12.06 4.94 8.60
C HIS A 175 -13.20 3.96 8.38
N PHE A 176 -14.05 4.29 7.41
CA PHE A 176 -15.11 3.44 6.91
C PHE A 176 -14.95 3.35 5.39
N LEU A 177 -14.89 2.14 4.83
CA LEU A 177 -14.79 1.93 3.39
C LEU A 177 -15.75 0.82 2.99
N GLN A 178 -16.64 1.09 2.04
CA GLN A 178 -17.66 0.16 1.56
C GLN A 178 -17.57 0.03 0.04
N SER A 179 -17.62 -1.21 -0.44
CA SER A 179 -17.67 -1.54 -1.86
C SER A 179 -19.13 -1.51 -2.31
N ILE A 180 -19.50 -0.54 -3.15
CA ILE A 180 -20.87 -0.39 -3.67
C ILE A 180 -21.06 -1.25 -4.92
N THR A 181 -20.00 -1.39 -5.71
CA THR A 181 -19.95 -2.20 -6.92
C THR A 181 -18.62 -2.93 -6.94
N SER A 182 -18.50 -4.05 -7.65
CA SER A 182 -17.22 -4.81 -7.74
C SER A 182 -16.03 -3.98 -8.27
N ARG A 183 -16.28 -2.76 -8.79
CA ARG A 183 -15.27 -1.81 -9.29
C ARG A 183 -15.17 -0.53 -8.48
N ILE A 184 -16.19 -0.17 -7.69
CA ILE A 184 -16.29 1.14 -7.02
C ILE A 184 -16.41 0.91 -5.51
N ALA A 185 -15.47 1.50 -4.77
CA ALA A 185 -15.53 1.59 -3.32
C ALA A 185 -15.54 3.06 -2.89
N LEU A 186 -16.45 3.39 -1.97
CA LEU A 186 -16.57 4.71 -1.35
C LEU A 186 -16.30 4.58 0.13
N GLY A 187 -15.68 5.59 0.71
CA GLY A 187 -15.35 5.60 2.12
C GLY A 187 -15.34 7.00 2.71
N ALA A 188 -15.30 7.04 4.03
CA ALA A 188 -15.15 8.26 4.81
C ALA A 188 -14.10 8.05 5.89
N GLU A 189 -13.35 9.09 6.17
CA GLU A 189 -12.41 9.19 7.27
C GLU A 189 -12.81 10.36 8.15
N ILE A 190 -12.83 10.13 9.46
CA ILE A 190 -13.06 11.15 10.48
C ILE A 190 -11.86 11.12 11.42
N ALA A 191 -11.11 12.20 11.45
CA ALA A 191 -9.96 12.39 12.32
C ALA A 191 -10.30 13.42 13.41
N CYS A 192 -10.44 12.95 14.64
CA CYS A 192 -10.66 13.76 15.83
C CYS A 192 -9.34 13.97 16.55
N LEU A 193 -8.77 15.17 16.44
CA LEU A 193 -7.57 15.58 17.16
C LEU A 193 -7.97 16.34 18.43
N ARG A 194 -7.52 15.81 19.58
CA ARG A 194 -7.69 16.46 20.88
C ARG A 194 -6.33 16.74 21.49
N GLY A 195 -5.99 18.02 21.68
CA GLY A 195 -4.68 18.41 22.19
C GLY A 195 -4.59 19.87 22.59
N SER A 196 -3.77 20.17 23.61
CA SER A 196 -3.56 21.55 24.09
C SER A 196 -2.80 22.44 23.08
N LYS A 197 -2.26 21.86 22.00
CA LYS A 197 -1.65 22.59 20.87
C LYS A 197 -2.65 22.93 19.76
N VAL A 198 -3.90 22.48 19.87
CA VAL A 198 -4.95 22.74 18.89
C VAL A 198 -5.78 23.94 19.37
N PRO A 199 -5.89 25.03 18.59
CA PRO A 199 -6.73 26.17 18.94
C PRO A 199 -8.19 25.69 19.06
N GLY A 200 -8.83 25.93 20.21
CA GLY A 200 -10.19 25.44 20.50
C GLY A 200 -10.28 24.06 21.17
N GLY A 201 -9.16 23.39 21.46
CA GLY A 201 -9.09 22.18 22.28
C GLY A 201 -9.55 20.88 21.61
N GLN A 202 -10.30 20.95 20.51
CA GLN A 202 -10.71 19.82 19.67
C GLN A 202 -10.84 20.28 18.22
N GLN A 203 -10.26 19.51 17.28
CA GLN A 203 -10.43 19.70 15.85
C GLN A 203 -10.88 18.37 15.24
N THR A 204 -11.97 18.40 14.49
CA THR A 204 -12.47 17.25 13.74
C THR A 204 -12.30 17.54 12.26
N VAL A 205 -11.59 16.68 11.55
CA VAL A 205 -11.43 16.76 10.10
C VAL A 205 -12.16 15.58 9.49
N MET A 206 -12.95 15.85 8.46
CA MET A 206 -13.64 14.82 7.69
C MET A 206 -13.09 14.76 6.28
N CYS A 207 -12.95 13.55 5.76
CA CYS A 207 -12.51 13.27 4.42
C CYS A 207 -13.42 12.22 3.79
N MET A 208 -13.76 12.38 2.53
CA MET A 208 -14.40 11.37 1.70
C MET A 208 -13.34 10.74 0.82
N ALA A 209 -13.38 9.43 0.64
CA ALA A 209 -12.50 8.71 -0.27
C ALA A 209 -13.30 7.92 -1.29
N PHE A 210 -12.76 7.83 -2.50
CA PHE A 210 -13.32 7.01 -3.56
C PHE A 210 -12.20 6.21 -4.23
N ARG A 211 -12.55 5.01 -4.68
CA ARG A 211 -11.67 4.14 -5.44
C ARG A 211 -12.45 3.49 -6.56
N HIS A 212 -11.97 3.66 -7.78
CA HIS A 212 -12.48 3.02 -8.96
C HIS A 212 -11.39 2.14 -9.57
N SER A 213 -11.64 0.82 -9.62
CA SER A 213 -10.70 -0.18 -10.08
C SER A 213 -11.23 -0.88 -11.33
N THR A 214 -10.54 -0.67 -12.45
CA THR A 214 -10.82 -1.30 -13.75
C THR A 214 -9.59 -2.11 -14.16
N GLY A 215 -9.44 -3.30 -13.59
CA GLY A 215 -8.40 -4.30 -13.94
C GLY A 215 -6.96 -3.74 -13.98
N LEU A 216 -6.58 -3.21 -15.14
CA LEU A 216 -5.28 -2.60 -15.44
C LEU A 216 -5.14 -1.15 -14.94
N THR A 217 -6.25 -0.49 -14.61
CA THR A 217 -6.29 0.90 -14.17
C THR A 217 -6.97 1.02 -12.82
N THR A 218 -6.44 1.88 -11.96
CA THR A 218 -7.06 2.22 -10.70
C THR A 218 -6.97 3.72 -10.47
N LEU A 219 -8.12 4.35 -10.31
CA LEU A 219 -8.27 5.72 -9.90
C LEU A 219 -8.66 5.73 -8.42
N SER A 220 -7.94 6.47 -7.60
CA SER A 220 -8.29 6.71 -6.20
C SER A 220 -8.27 8.19 -5.92
N GLY A 221 -9.11 8.63 -4.99
CA GLY A 221 -9.11 10.02 -4.57
C GLY A 221 -9.63 10.20 -3.17
N THR A 222 -9.12 11.20 -2.49
CA THR A 222 -9.54 11.62 -1.16
C THR A 222 -9.79 13.11 -1.18
N ILE A 223 -10.96 13.53 -0.71
CA ILE A 223 -11.38 14.92 -0.67
C ILE A 223 -11.72 15.21 0.78
N GLY A 224 -11.01 16.14 1.40
CA GLY A 224 -11.28 16.57 2.77
C GLY A 224 -11.19 18.08 2.90
N GLU A 225 -11.55 18.57 4.08
CA GLU A 225 -11.45 20.01 4.40
C GLU A 225 -10.03 20.55 4.22
N ALA A 226 -9.02 19.71 4.52
CA ALA A 226 -7.60 20.06 4.44
C ALA A 226 -7.01 19.99 3.02
N GLY A 227 -7.68 19.32 2.07
CA GLY A 227 -7.14 19.16 0.72
C GLY A 227 -7.79 18.08 -0.12
N LEU A 228 -7.39 18.05 -1.38
CA LEU A 228 -7.74 17.08 -2.41
C LEU A 228 -6.50 16.27 -2.78
N HIS A 229 -6.62 14.95 -2.75
CA HIS A 229 -5.56 14.03 -3.14
C HIS A 229 -6.09 13.04 -4.18
N LEU A 230 -5.60 13.11 -5.41
CA LEU A 230 -6.03 12.27 -6.52
C LEU A 230 -4.85 11.41 -7.00
N CYS A 231 -5.10 10.14 -7.23
CA CYS A 231 -4.12 9.14 -7.61
C CYS A 231 -4.64 8.33 -8.79
N TYR A 232 -3.93 8.31 -9.89
CA TYR A 232 -4.24 7.50 -11.07
C TYR A 232 -3.09 6.53 -11.33
N HIS A 233 -3.37 5.24 -11.26
CA HIS A 233 -2.40 4.19 -11.57
C HIS A 233 -2.87 3.41 -12.80
N ARG A 234 -1.94 3.16 -13.72
CA ARG A 234 -2.16 2.36 -14.92
C ARG A 234 -0.98 1.44 -15.15
N LYS A 235 -1.29 0.15 -15.27
CA LYS A 235 -0.38 -0.86 -15.79
C LYS A 235 -0.43 -0.83 -17.32
N ALA A 236 0.60 -0.26 -17.93
CA ALA A 236 0.69 -0.12 -19.39
C ALA A 236 1.17 -1.40 -20.05
N SER A 237 2.09 -2.13 -19.41
CA SER A 237 2.63 -3.40 -19.88
C SER A 237 2.98 -4.32 -18.71
N SER A 238 3.43 -5.54 -18.97
CA SER A 238 4.02 -6.43 -17.95
C SER A 238 5.29 -5.83 -17.33
N GLN A 239 5.99 -4.97 -18.08
CA GLN A 239 7.25 -4.33 -17.69
C GLN A 239 7.07 -2.89 -17.19
N LEU A 240 6.01 -2.19 -17.59
CA LEU A 240 5.84 -0.75 -17.34
C LEU A 240 4.55 -0.45 -16.57
N GLU A 241 4.71 0.23 -15.44
CA GLU A 241 3.62 0.76 -14.62
C GLU A 241 3.80 2.26 -14.43
N ILE A 242 2.70 3.01 -14.54
CA ILE A 242 2.69 4.47 -14.46
C ILE A 242 1.70 4.87 -13.37
N GLY A 243 2.09 5.84 -12.55
CA GLY A 243 1.26 6.49 -11.54
C GLY A 243 1.30 8.00 -11.71
N VAL A 244 0.17 8.65 -11.50
CA VAL A 244 0.05 10.11 -11.43
C VAL A 244 -0.62 10.43 -10.12
N GLU A 245 -0.05 11.36 -9.37
CA GLU A 245 -0.56 11.84 -8.09
C GLU A 245 -0.70 13.35 -8.15
N LEU A 246 -1.86 13.84 -7.71
CA LEU A 246 -2.16 15.26 -7.61
C LEU A 246 -2.58 15.55 -6.17
N GLU A 247 -1.75 16.28 -5.46
CA GLU A 247 -2.01 16.73 -4.10
C GLU A 247 -2.27 18.23 -4.11
N THR A 248 -3.47 18.64 -3.69
CA THR A 248 -3.89 20.03 -3.60
C THR A 248 -4.26 20.33 -2.17
N ASN A 249 -3.49 21.18 -1.52
CA ASN A 249 -3.74 21.61 -0.16
C ASN A 249 -4.54 22.92 -0.19
N THR A 250 -5.77 22.89 0.33
CA THR A 250 -6.68 24.04 0.35
C THR A 250 -6.18 25.13 1.29
N ARG A 251 -5.50 24.76 2.39
CA ARG A 251 -5.00 25.72 3.39
C ARG A 251 -3.80 26.50 2.90
N THR A 252 -2.88 25.86 2.18
CA THR A 252 -1.68 26.55 1.63
C THR A 252 -1.89 27.05 0.21
N HIS A 253 -3.03 26.75 -0.42
CA HIS A 253 -3.32 27.00 -1.84
C HIS A 253 -2.23 26.48 -2.78
N GLN A 254 -1.57 25.39 -2.41
CA GLN A 254 -0.53 24.75 -3.21
C GLN A 254 -1.05 23.47 -3.83
N SER A 255 -0.80 23.31 -5.13
CA SER A 255 -1.11 22.11 -5.88
C SER A 255 0.17 21.53 -6.47
N ILE A 256 0.44 20.26 -6.18
CA ILE A 256 1.63 19.54 -6.62
C ILE A 256 1.14 18.34 -7.44
N ALA A 257 1.58 18.28 -8.69
CA ALA A 257 1.36 17.15 -9.56
C ALA A 257 2.67 16.36 -9.68
N THR A 258 2.58 15.06 -9.50
CA THR A 258 3.70 14.13 -9.48
C THR A 258 3.41 12.98 -10.42
N ILE A 259 4.34 12.71 -11.33
CA ILE A 259 4.30 11.56 -12.22
C ILE A 259 5.37 10.59 -11.74
N VAL A 260 4.97 9.35 -11.48
CA VAL A 260 5.85 8.24 -11.12
C VAL A 260 5.72 7.13 -12.15
N TYR A 261 6.82 6.44 -12.42
CA TYR A 261 6.81 5.29 -13.29
C TYR A 261 7.79 4.24 -12.80
N GLN A 262 7.46 2.98 -13.03
CA GLN A 262 8.29 1.84 -12.71
C GLN A 262 8.48 1.00 -13.97
N VAL A 263 9.74 0.75 -14.31
CA VAL A 263 10.17 -0.16 -15.37
C VAL A 263 10.83 -1.35 -14.72
N ASN A 264 10.26 -2.53 -14.91
CA ASN A 264 10.82 -3.80 -14.49
C ASN A 264 11.24 -4.60 -15.72
N VAL A 265 12.53 -4.84 -15.88
CA VAL A 265 13.11 -5.64 -16.97
C VAL A 265 13.58 -6.97 -16.38
N PRO A 266 12.76 -8.02 -16.42
CA PRO A 266 13.08 -9.29 -15.74
C PRO A 266 14.31 -9.99 -16.35
N TYR A 267 14.53 -9.84 -17.66
CA TYR A 267 15.69 -10.44 -18.35
C TYR A 267 17.05 -9.87 -17.90
N ALA A 268 17.05 -8.65 -17.34
CA ALA A 268 18.27 -7.98 -16.88
C ALA A 268 18.31 -7.84 -15.34
N ASP A 269 17.35 -8.44 -14.62
CA ASP A 269 17.13 -8.29 -13.17
C ASP A 269 17.24 -6.83 -12.69
N LEU A 270 16.60 -5.94 -13.47
CA LEU A 270 16.72 -4.51 -13.34
C LEU A 270 15.35 -3.91 -13.06
N LEU A 271 15.27 -3.14 -11.98
CA LEU A 271 14.10 -2.40 -11.59
C LEU A 271 14.45 -0.92 -11.51
N PHE A 272 13.79 -0.12 -12.33
CA PHE A 272 13.96 1.32 -12.36
C PHE A 272 12.67 2.00 -11.94
N ARG A 273 12.76 2.96 -11.02
CA ARG A 273 11.65 3.81 -10.60
C ARG A 273 12.04 5.25 -10.81
N GLY A 274 11.19 6.02 -11.49
CA GLY A 274 11.38 7.44 -11.72
C GLY A 274 10.25 8.26 -11.12
N ILE A 275 10.58 9.50 -10.75
CA ILE A 275 9.64 10.50 -10.25
C ILE A 275 9.93 11.86 -10.89
N VAL A 276 8.87 12.56 -11.28
CA VAL A 276 8.90 13.93 -11.80
C VAL A 276 7.76 14.73 -11.18
N ASN A 277 8.09 15.81 -10.48
CA ASN A 277 7.10 16.67 -9.82
C ASN A 277 7.02 18.04 -10.49
N SER A 278 5.86 18.69 -10.38
CA SER A 278 5.61 20.06 -10.85
C SER A 278 6.53 21.11 -10.19
N GLU A 279 7.08 20.81 -9.01
CA GLU A 279 8.11 21.64 -8.36
C GLU A 279 9.50 21.51 -8.99
N THR A 280 9.61 20.96 -10.20
CA THR A 280 10.88 20.72 -10.92
C THR A 280 11.85 19.81 -10.16
N THR A 281 11.30 18.89 -9.36
CA THR A 281 12.08 17.82 -8.73
C THR A 281 12.00 16.59 -9.60
N VAL A 282 13.14 16.07 -9.99
CA VAL A 282 13.29 14.84 -10.77
C VAL A 282 14.13 13.88 -9.94
N GLY A 283 13.73 12.62 -9.89
CA GLY A 283 14.50 11.62 -9.19
C GLY A 283 14.30 10.23 -9.77
N GLY A 284 15.19 9.33 -9.39
CA GLY A 284 15.04 7.93 -9.73
C GLY A 284 15.85 7.04 -8.82
N VAL A 285 15.39 5.80 -8.74
CA VAL A 285 16.07 4.70 -8.07
C VAL A 285 16.26 3.59 -9.09
N PHE A 286 17.50 3.18 -9.26
CA PHE A 286 17.93 2.09 -10.10
C PHE A 286 18.37 0.94 -9.20
N GLU A 287 17.63 -0.15 -9.22
CA GLU A 287 17.95 -1.37 -8.51
C GLU A 287 18.37 -2.45 -9.51
N LYS A 288 19.56 -3.00 -9.32
CA LYS A 288 20.10 -4.10 -10.12
C LYS A 288 20.52 -5.23 -9.21
N LYS A 289 19.98 -6.42 -9.43
CA LYS A 289 20.45 -7.61 -8.71
C LYS A 289 21.84 -7.99 -9.22
N LEU A 290 22.73 -8.35 -8.30
CA LEU A 290 24.09 -8.75 -8.64
C LEU A 290 24.18 -10.27 -8.67
N TYR A 291 24.81 -10.80 -9.72
CA TYR A 291 25.22 -12.19 -9.83
C TYR A 291 26.75 -12.22 -9.69
N PRO A 292 27.38 -13.11 -8.89
CA PRO A 292 26.91 -14.40 -8.33
C PRO A 292 26.51 -14.40 -6.84
N ILE A 293 26.40 -13.24 -6.17
CA ILE A 293 26.07 -13.19 -4.73
C ILE A 293 24.54 -13.34 -4.57
N PRO A 294 24.04 -14.44 -3.95
CA PRO A 294 22.60 -14.68 -3.82
C PRO A 294 21.89 -13.53 -3.11
N GLU A 295 20.69 -13.19 -3.58
CA GLU A 295 19.79 -12.17 -3.02
C GLU A 295 20.41 -10.78 -2.73
N SER A 296 21.47 -10.42 -3.46
CA SER A 296 22.07 -9.09 -3.36
C SER A 296 21.58 -8.14 -4.45
N SER A 297 21.28 -6.90 -4.09
CA SER A 297 20.91 -5.84 -5.03
C SER A 297 21.70 -4.56 -4.80
N LEU A 298 22.26 -4.03 -5.89
CA LEU A 298 22.84 -2.69 -5.93
C LEU A 298 21.72 -1.70 -6.22
N ILE A 299 21.61 -0.69 -5.35
CA ILE A 299 20.61 0.37 -5.48
C ILE A 299 21.34 1.69 -5.65
N ILE A 300 21.09 2.39 -6.75
CA ILE A 300 21.59 3.73 -7.02
C ILE A 300 20.39 4.67 -7.00
N SER A 301 20.44 5.70 -6.18
CA SER A 301 19.38 6.70 -6.08
C SER A 301 19.94 8.08 -6.42
N ALA A 302 19.16 8.85 -7.17
CA ALA A 302 19.49 10.23 -7.52
C ALA A 302 18.23 11.08 -7.41
N LEU A 303 18.37 12.26 -6.79
CA LEU A 303 17.32 13.26 -6.69
C LEU A 303 17.90 14.63 -7.01
N LEU A 304 17.31 15.29 -8.00
CA LEU A 304 17.68 16.61 -8.46
C LEU A 304 16.48 17.53 -8.29
N ASN A 305 16.65 18.60 -7.51
CA ASN A 305 15.69 19.68 -7.43
C ASN A 305 16.25 20.89 -8.18
N HIS A 306 15.68 21.21 -9.34
CA HIS A 306 16.16 22.31 -10.17
C HIS A 306 15.94 23.68 -9.52
N LYS A 307 14.80 23.90 -8.87
CA LYS A 307 14.47 25.18 -8.20
C LYS A 307 15.44 25.53 -7.07
N LYS A 308 15.89 24.52 -6.30
CA LYS A 308 16.82 24.71 -5.18
C LYS A 308 18.29 24.46 -5.56
N GLN A 309 18.55 24.01 -6.79
CA GLN A 309 19.86 23.54 -7.25
C GLN A 309 20.50 22.52 -6.28
N GLN A 310 19.66 21.64 -5.71
CA GLN A 310 20.12 20.59 -4.80
C GLN A 310 20.14 19.25 -5.51
N PHE A 311 21.30 18.63 -5.54
CA PHE A 311 21.50 17.30 -6.05
C PHE A 311 21.89 16.36 -4.91
N ARG A 312 21.18 15.25 -4.80
CA ARG A 312 21.41 14.21 -3.78
C ARG A 312 21.58 12.89 -4.49
N VAL A 313 22.64 12.17 -4.15
CA VAL A 313 22.92 10.84 -4.68
C VAL A 313 23.16 9.91 -3.52
N GLY A 314 22.64 8.70 -3.65
CA GLY A 314 22.90 7.62 -2.73
C GLY A 314 23.26 6.35 -3.48
N VAL A 315 24.23 5.62 -2.96
CA VAL A 315 24.57 4.27 -3.42
C VAL A 315 24.33 3.31 -2.27
N GLY A 316 23.58 2.27 -2.53
CA GLY A 316 23.19 1.29 -1.55
C GLY A 316 23.48 -0.12 -2.02
N LEU A 317 23.85 -0.96 -1.08
CA LEU A 317 24.00 -2.39 -1.30
C LEU A 317 23.08 -3.11 -0.32
N ASN A 318 22.17 -3.91 -0.86
CA ASN A 318 21.38 -4.84 -0.09
C ASN A 318 21.99 -6.23 -0.26
N ILE A 319 22.22 -6.92 0.85
CA ILE A 319 22.74 -8.28 0.88
C ILE A 319 21.71 -9.10 1.67
N GLY A 320 21.00 -10.00 1.00
CA GLY A 320 20.10 -10.97 1.62
C GLY A 320 20.76 -12.34 1.70
N GLN A 321 20.63 -13.05 2.82
CA GLN A 321 20.88 -14.49 2.90
C GLN A 321 20.07 -15.13 4.03
#